data_AF-A0A3S3DMT4-F1
#
_entry.id   AF-A0A3S3DMT4-F1
#
_cell.length_a   1.000
_cell.length_b   1.000
_cell.length_c   1.000
_cell.angle_alpha   90.00
_cell.angle_beta   90.00
_cell.angle_gamma   90.00
#
_symmetry.space_group_name_H-M   'P 1'
#
loop_
_entity.id
_entity.type
_entity.pdbx_description
1 polymer ?
#
loop_
_entity_poly.entity_id
_entity_poly.type
_entity_poly.pdbx_seq_one_letter_code
_entity_poly.pdbx_strand_id
1 'polypeptide(L)'
;GDILGVLSLIIWSLTITVTIKYIMFVLRADNRGEGGVLSLMALARNSFPTRSAVILGIGIVGAALFFGDAVITPAISVLSAVEGMNVVTPTFQPYVVPLTLAILAIVFAVQRFGTGGVGLVFGP
;
A
#
# COMPACT_ATOMS: atom_id res chain seq x y z
N GLY A 1 -28.80 5.81 15.88
CA GLY A 1 -28.84 4.68 14.94
C GLY A 1 -28.39 5.11 13.55
N ASP A 2 -28.95 6.19 13.04
CA ASP A 2 -28.87 6.54 11.61
C ASP A 2 -27.47 6.92 11.12
N ILE A 3 -26.65 7.59 11.96
CA ILE A 3 -25.29 8.02 11.59
C ILE A 3 -24.37 6.82 11.35
N LEU A 4 -24.45 5.80 12.21
CA LEU A 4 -23.66 4.57 12.05
C LEU A 4 -24.13 3.79 10.82
N GLY A 5 -25.42 3.81 10.51
CA GLY A 5 -25.99 3.22 9.29
C GLY A 5 -25.46 3.90 8.03
N VAL A 6 -25.48 5.24 7.98
CA VAL A 6 -24.94 6.03 6.86
C VAL A 6 -23.43 5.82 6.71
N LEU A 7 -22.67 5.82 7.81
CA LEU A 7 -21.22 5.57 7.79
C LEU A 7 -20.90 4.16 7.25
N SER A 8 -21.65 3.15 7.69
CA SER A 8 -21.53 1.78 7.21
C SER A 8 -21.83 1.69 5.70
N LEU A 9 -22.89 2.33 5.23
CA LEU A 9 -23.24 2.37 3.80
C LEU A 9 -22.15 3.03 2.95
N ILE A 10 -21.51 4.09 3.46
CA ILE A 10 -20.37 4.73 2.79
C ILE A 10 -19.20 3.75 2.67
N ILE A 11 -18.82 3.11 3.79
CA ILE A 11 -17.71 2.14 3.82
C ILE A 11 -17.98 0.98 2.85
N TRP A 12 -19.17 0.38 2.90
CA TRP A 12 -19.53 -0.75 2.05
C TRP A 12 -19.66 -0.36 0.57
N SER A 13 -20.24 0.80 0.27
CA SER A 13 -20.35 1.31 -1.11
C SER A 13 -18.98 1.53 -1.74
N LEU A 14 -18.04 2.16 -1.01
CA LEU A 14 -16.67 2.36 -1.48
C LEU A 14 -15.94 1.04 -1.66
N THR A 15 -16.06 0.12 -0.69
CA THR A 15 -15.41 -1.20 -0.74
C THR A 15 -15.87 -1.99 -1.97
N ILE A 16 -17.18 -2.05 -2.23
CA ILE A 16 -17.75 -2.74 -3.38
C ILE A 16 -17.30 -2.08 -4.69
N THR A 17 -17.36 -0.76 -4.77
CA THR A 17 -17.00 -0.02 -5.99
C THR A 17 -15.54 -0.21 -6.37
N VAL A 18 -14.62 -0.13 -5.41
CA VAL A 18 -13.18 -0.35 -5.63
C VAL A 18 -12.91 -1.80 -6.00
N THR A 19 -13.51 -2.76 -5.28
CA THR A 19 -13.32 -4.19 -5.52
C THR A 19 -13.78 -4.60 -6.92
N ILE A 20 -14.97 -4.17 -7.36
CA ILE A 20 -15.49 -4.48 -8.70
C ILE A 20 -14.56 -3.94 -9.78
N LYS A 21 -14.15 -2.67 -9.68
CA LYS A 21 -13.23 -2.05 -10.65
C LYS A 21 -11.89 -2.79 -10.70
N TYR A 22 -11.36 -3.15 -9.54
CA TYR A 22 -10.08 -3.85 -9.44
C TYR A 22 -10.14 -5.24 -10.08
N ILE A 23 -11.17 -6.03 -9.77
CA ILE A 23 -11.34 -7.38 -10.34
C ILE A 23 -11.59 -7.33 -11.85
N MET A 24 -12.44 -6.42 -12.31
CA MET A 24 -12.83 -6.36 -13.72
C MET A 24 -11.71 -5.84 -14.62
N PHE A 25 -10.87 -4.92 -14.14
CA PHE A 25 -9.84 -4.29 -14.97
C PHE A 25 -8.42 -4.70 -14.57
N VAL A 26 -8.05 -4.55 -13.30
CA VAL A 26 -6.66 -4.73 -12.84
C VAL A 26 -6.25 -6.20 -12.89
N LEU A 27 -7.08 -7.11 -12.37
CA LEU A 27 -6.77 -8.56 -12.43
C LEU A 27 -6.81 -9.13 -13.85
N ARG A 28 -7.50 -8.48 -14.79
CA ARG A 28 -7.50 -8.88 -16.21
C ARG A 28 -6.29 -8.33 -16.99
N ALA A 29 -5.64 -7.29 -16.48
CA ALA A 29 -4.44 -6.70 -17.06
C ALA A 29 -3.19 -7.46 -16.57
N ASP A 30 -3.11 -8.75 -16.88
CA ASP A 30 -1.94 -9.59 -16.60
C ASP A 30 -1.04 -9.70 -17.84
N ASN A 31 0.28 -9.66 -17.62
CA ASN A 31 1.30 -9.80 -18.64
C ASN A 31 2.17 -11.03 -18.38
N ARG A 32 1.68 -12.22 -18.76
CA ARG A 32 2.46 -13.47 -18.66
C ARG A 32 3.07 -13.69 -17.27
N GLY A 33 2.38 -13.29 -16.20
CA GLY A 33 2.85 -13.45 -14.82
C GLY A 33 3.66 -12.27 -14.27
N GLU A 34 3.94 -11.23 -15.05
CA GLU A 34 4.50 -9.97 -14.54
C GLU A 34 3.38 -8.93 -14.34
N GLY A 35 2.89 -8.84 -13.10
CA GLY A 35 1.93 -7.80 -12.69
C GLY A 35 2.63 -6.50 -12.23
N GLY A 36 1.94 -5.37 -12.39
CA GLY A 36 2.35 -4.10 -11.79
C GLY A 36 2.60 -2.96 -12.76
N VAL A 37 2.83 -1.77 -12.21
CA VAL A 37 2.98 -0.52 -12.98
C VAL A 37 4.19 -0.56 -13.92
N LEU A 38 5.27 -1.25 -13.51
CA LEU A 38 6.50 -1.38 -14.30
C LEU A 38 6.37 -2.39 -15.44
N SER A 39 5.65 -3.50 -15.25
CA SER A 39 5.43 -4.50 -16.32
C SER A 39 4.45 -3.99 -17.38
N LEU A 40 3.40 -3.26 -16.95
CA LEU A 40 2.47 -2.59 -17.86
C LEU A 40 3.14 -1.49 -18.68
N MET A 41 4.08 -0.75 -18.07
CA MET A 41 4.91 0.22 -18.76
C MET A 41 5.81 -0.43 -19.82
N ALA A 42 6.46 -1.56 -19.48
CA ALA A 42 7.31 -2.30 -20.42
C ALA A 42 6.53 -2.84 -21.62
N LEU A 43 5.32 -3.37 -21.39
CA LEU A 43 4.40 -3.77 -22.45
C LEU A 43 3.94 -2.61 -23.33
N ALA A 44 3.45 -1.54 -22.72
CA ALA A 44 2.92 -0.40 -23.45
C ALA A 44 4.00 0.21 -24.36
N ARG A 45 5.25 0.23 -23.90
CA ARG A 45 6.41 0.65 -24.69
C ARG A 45 6.65 -0.24 -25.91
N ASN A 46 6.55 -1.56 -25.77
CA ASN A 46 6.73 -2.50 -26.88
C ASN A 46 5.56 -2.46 -27.89
N SER A 47 4.34 -2.20 -27.44
CA SER A 47 3.15 -2.13 -28.32
C SER A 47 3.01 -0.80 -29.06
N PHE A 48 3.57 0.30 -28.53
CA PHE A 48 3.45 1.65 -29.13
C PHE A 48 4.81 2.37 -29.21
N PRO A 49 5.69 1.97 -30.15
CA PRO A 49 7.05 2.50 -30.25
C PRO A 49 7.12 4.01 -30.53
N THR A 50 6.16 4.55 -31.29
CA THR A 50 6.11 5.98 -31.66
C THR A 50 5.79 6.91 -30.48
N ARG A 51 5.24 6.39 -29.38
CA ARG A 51 4.88 7.18 -28.17
C ARG A 51 5.68 6.79 -26.93
N SER A 52 6.81 6.09 -27.11
CA SER A 52 7.62 5.55 -26.01
C SER A 52 8.01 6.59 -24.95
N ALA A 53 8.29 7.84 -25.32
CA ALA A 53 8.70 8.87 -24.36
C ALA A 53 7.56 9.28 -23.41
N VAL A 54 6.33 9.38 -23.91
CA VAL A 54 5.14 9.71 -23.10
C VAL A 54 4.79 8.54 -22.18
N ILE A 55 4.88 7.31 -22.69
CA ILE A 55 4.63 6.08 -21.91
C ILE A 55 5.67 5.94 -20.78
N LEU A 56 6.94 6.27 -21.06
CA LEU A 56 7.99 6.32 -20.05
C LEU A 56 7.69 7.36 -18.96
N GLY A 57 7.28 8.57 -19.35
CA GLY A 57 6.90 9.62 -18.39
C GLY A 57 5.75 9.20 -17.47
N ILE A 58 4.68 8.64 -18.04
CA ILE A 58 3.54 8.12 -17.26
C ILE A 58 3.97 6.96 -16.36
N GLY A 59 4.83 6.06 -16.85
CA GLY A 59 5.35 4.94 -16.07
C GLY A 59 6.20 5.38 -14.88
N ILE A 60 7.05 6.41 -15.05
CA ILE A 60 7.84 7.00 -13.95
C ILE A 60 6.91 7.62 -12.91
N VAL A 61 5.89 8.38 -13.33
CA VAL A 61 4.90 8.96 -12.41
C VAL A 61 4.17 7.87 -11.64
N GLY A 62 3.72 6.81 -12.33
CA GLY A 62 3.06 5.68 -11.69
C GLY A 62 3.96 4.93 -10.71
N ALA A 63 5.23 4.72 -11.06
CA ALA A 63 6.21 4.08 -10.18
C ALA A 63 6.51 4.93 -8.93
N ALA A 64 6.59 6.26 -9.09
CA ALA A 64 6.79 7.18 -7.96
C ALA A 64 5.58 7.19 -7.00
N LEU A 65 4.36 7.20 -7.53
CA LEU A 65 3.14 7.10 -6.73
C LEU A 65 3.05 5.76 -5.98
N PHE A 66 3.38 4.66 -6.66
CA PHE A 66 3.43 3.33 -6.04
C PHE A 66 4.48 3.26 -4.93
N PHE A 67 5.67 3.81 -5.16
CA PHE A 67 6.73 3.86 -4.15
C PHE A 67 6.31 4.72 -2.93
N GLY A 68 5.64 5.84 -3.18
CA GLY A 68 5.06 6.68 -2.12
C GLY A 68 4.07 5.89 -1.25
N ASP A 69 3.11 5.21 -1.87
CA ASP A 69 2.11 4.41 -1.16
C ASP A 69 2.73 3.25 -0.36
N ALA A 70 3.77 2.61 -0.93
CA ALA A 70 4.52 1.54 -0.28
C ALA A 70 5.29 2.01 0.97
N VAL A 71 5.74 3.27 1.00
CA VAL A 71 6.41 3.86 2.18
C VAL A 71 5.40 4.40 3.20
N ILE A 72 4.30 4.99 2.73
CA ILE A 72 3.29 5.65 3.57
C ILE A 72 2.49 4.62 4.39
N THR A 73 2.08 3.50 3.79
CA THR A 73 1.18 2.54 4.44
C THR A 73 1.74 1.94 5.74
N PRO A 74 3.00 1.42 5.78
CA PRO A 74 3.59 0.93 7.03
C PRO A 74 3.74 2.03 8.08
N ALA A 75 4.08 3.25 7.66
CA ALA A 75 4.25 4.38 8.56
C ALA A 75 2.93 4.76 9.23
N ILE A 76 1.85 4.93 8.46
CA ILE A 76 0.52 5.25 8.99
C ILE A 76 0.00 4.11 9.87
N SER A 77 0.14 2.86 9.42
CA SER A 77 -0.34 1.70 10.18
C SER A 77 0.30 1.59 11.57
N VAL A 78 1.64 1.74 11.66
CA VAL A 78 2.35 1.70 12.96
C VAL A 78 2.02 2.93 13.81
N LEU A 79 1.98 4.12 13.21
CA LEU A 79 1.65 5.35 13.93
C LEU A 79 0.24 5.26 14.54
N SER A 80 -0.76 4.84 13.76
CA SER A 80 -2.14 4.67 14.25
C SER A 80 -2.26 3.62 15.36
N ALA A 81 -1.46 2.54 15.29
CA ALA A 81 -1.41 1.55 16.37
C ALA A 81 -0.84 2.13 17.67
N VAL A 82 0.23 2.92 17.58
CA VAL A 82 0.88 3.57 18.74
C VAL A 82 0.00 4.70 19.30
N GLU A 83 -0.62 5.51 18.45
CA GLU A 83 -1.57 6.56 18.86
C GLU A 83 -2.81 5.98 19.56
N GLY A 84 -3.27 4.79 19.15
CA GLY A 84 -4.34 4.06 19.83
C GLY A 84 -4.05 3.78 21.30
N MET A 85 -2.77 3.64 21.68
CA MET A 85 -2.37 3.44 23.09
C MET A 85 -2.55 4.71 23.94
N ASN A 86 -2.43 5.91 23.35
CA ASN A 86 -2.61 7.18 24.08
C ASN A 86 -4.04 7.41 24.57
N VAL A 87 -5.03 6.71 23.98
CA VAL A 87 -6.43 6.78 24.42
C VAL A 87 -6.59 6.27 25.85
N VAL A 88 -5.69 5.39 26.31
CA VAL A 88 -5.73 4.78 27.65
C VAL A 88 -4.87 5.54 28.67
N THR A 89 -3.77 6.19 28.25
CA THR A 89 -2.91 6.98 29.16
C THR A 89 -2.21 8.15 28.41
N PRO A 90 -2.55 9.42 28.70
CA PRO A 90 -2.01 10.59 28.00
C PRO A 90 -0.50 10.83 28.19
N THR A 91 0.12 10.19 29.18
CA THR A 91 1.56 10.33 29.50
C THR A 91 2.47 9.84 28.36
N PHE A 92 1.95 9.04 27.43
CA PHE A 92 2.72 8.51 26.30
C PHE A 92 2.82 9.44 25.08
N GLN A 93 2.16 10.60 25.07
CA GLN A 93 2.18 11.52 23.91
C GLN A 93 3.58 11.90 23.39
N PRO A 94 4.58 12.23 24.24
CA PRO A 94 5.93 12.56 23.75
C PRO A 94 6.67 11.37 23.15
N TYR A 95 6.26 10.14 23.48
CA TYR A 95 6.93 8.90 23.09
C TYR A 95 6.37 8.28 21.81
N VAL A 96 5.24 8.77 21.29
CA VAL A 96 4.58 8.24 20.08
C VAL A 96 5.52 8.20 18.89
N VAL A 97 6.13 9.34 18.55
CA VAL A 97 6.99 9.48 17.38
C VAL A 97 8.28 8.66 17.55
N PRO A 98 9.04 8.78 18.67
CA PRO A 98 10.21 7.94 18.90
C PRO A 98 9.92 6.43 18.86
N LEU A 99 8.80 6.00 19.44
CA LEU A 99 8.41 4.60 19.47
C LEU A 99 8.02 4.08 18.08
N THR A 100 7.26 4.86 17.31
CA THR A 100 6.92 4.53 15.92
C THR A 100 8.18 4.37 15.08
N LEU A 101 9.15 5.29 15.21
CA LEU A 101 10.44 5.20 14.51
C LEU A 101 11.24 3.97 14.93
N ALA A 102 11.27 3.65 16.23
CA ALA A 102 11.93 2.44 16.73
C ALA A 102 11.30 1.16 16.19
N ILE A 103 9.95 1.08 16.18
CA ILE A 103 9.22 -0.07 15.63
C ILE A 103 9.49 -0.22 14.14
N LEU A 104 9.39 0.85 13.35
CA LEU A 104 9.70 0.82 11.93
C LEU A 104 11.16 0.39 11.70
N ALA A 105 12.12 0.97 12.43
CA ALA A 105 13.52 0.59 12.31
C ALA A 105 13.75 -0.91 12.59
N ILE A 106 13.11 -1.47 13.61
CA ILE A 106 13.20 -2.90 13.94
C ILE A 106 12.55 -3.76 12.85
N VAL A 107 11.33 -3.43 12.41
CA VAL A 107 10.60 -4.19 11.38
C VAL A 107 11.39 -4.21 10.06
N PHE A 108 11.86 -3.05 9.59
CA PHE A 108 12.67 -2.96 8.38
C PHE A 108 14.07 -3.58 8.56
N ALA A 109 14.67 -3.49 9.74
CA ALA A 109 15.94 -4.16 10.04
C ALA A 109 15.82 -5.68 10.04
N VAL A 110 14.66 -6.26 10.40
CA VAL A 110 14.42 -7.70 10.30
C VAL A 110 14.13 -8.12 8.85
N GLN A 111 13.41 -7.31 8.08
CA GLN A 111 13.11 -7.57 6.67
C GLN A 111 14.37 -7.69 5.79
N ARG A 112 15.51 -7.10 6.18
CA ARG A 112 16.79 -7.21 5.47
C ARG A 112 17.31 -8.66 5.36
N PHE A 113 16.90 -9.55 6.26
CA PHE A 113 17.34 -10.95 6.28
C PHE A 113 16.51 -11.85 5.35
N GLY A 114 15.59 -11.26 4.58
CA GLY A 114 14.76 -11.94 3.59
C GLY A 114 13.31 -12.04 4.06
N THR A 115 12.39 -11.74 3.15
CA THR A 115 10.93 -11.87 3.36
C THR A 115 10.49 -13.32 3.55
N GLY A 116 11.31 -14.29 3.14
CA GLY A 116 11.03 -15.72 3.32
C GLY A 116 10.99 -16.17 4.78
N GLY A 117 11.82 -15.60 5.66
CA GLY A 117 11.82 -15.94 7.09
C GLY A 117 10.63 -15.34 7.85
N VAL A 118 10.19 -14.13 7.46
CA VAL A 118 8.99 -13.49 8.02
C VAL A 118 7.73 -14.23 7.55
N GLY A 119 7.69 -14.67 6.29
CA GLY A 119 6.57 -15.45 5.75
C GLY A 119 6.32 -16.77 6.46
N LEU A 120 7.34 -17.40 7.05
CA LEU A 120 7.24 -18.65 7.82
C LEU A 120 6.67 -18.45 9.24
N VAL A 121 6.83 -17.27 9.84
CA VAL A 121 6.28 -16.95 11.17
C VAL A 121 4.83 -16.48 11.08
N PHE A 122 4.46 -15.87 9.95
CA PHE A 122 3.12 -15.33 9.70
C PHE A 122 2.27 -16.16 8.72
N GLY A 123 2.81 -17.20 8.10
CA GLY A 123 2.10 -18.17 7.28
C GLY A 123 2.03 -19.54 7.98
N PRO A 124 0.90 -20.28 7.90
CA PRO A 124 0.83 -21.68 8.33
C PRO A 124 1.67 -22.61 7.44
#